data_AF-A0AAU8M0T4-F1
#
_entry.id   AF-A0AAU8M0T4-F1
#
_cell.length_a   1.000
_cell.length_b   1.000
_cell.length_c   1.000
_cell.angle_alpha   90.00
_cell.angle_beta   90.00
_cell.angle_gamma   90.00
#
_symmetry.space_group_name_H-M   'P 1'
#
loop_
_entity.id
_entity.type
_entity.pdbx_description
1 polymer ?
#
loop_
_entity_poly.entity_id
_entity_poly.type
_entity_poly.pdbx_seq_one_letter_code
_entity_poly.pdbx_strand_id
1 'polypeptide(L)'
;MNDAKKRDFVAQMISLVEAEQDALTAKGFNPTERLDTLKVKKQAADSTETAQQEAAAKAQEATAEANQALADAYKDASDCADLISGLLGKDNELVKKMRKFRK
;
A
#
# COMPACT_ATOMS: atom_id res chain seq x y z
N MET A 1 20.42 8.18 -8.65
CA MET A 1 20.24 6.71 -8.70
C MET A 1 18.98 6.37 -7.91
N ASN A 2 18.00 5.67 -8.47
CA ASN A 2 16.78 5.28 -7.73
C ASN A 2 17.03 4.02 -6.90
N ASP A 3 16.12 3.67 -5.99
CA ASP A 3 16.34 2.57 -5.03
C ASP A 3 16.40 1.20 -5.72
N ALA A 4 15.65 0.99 -6.81
CA ALA A 4 15.79 -0.19 -7.66
C ALA A 4 17.22 -0.34 -8.22
N LYS A 5 17.82 0.73 -8.75
CA LYS A 5 19.20 0.73 -9.23
C LYS A 5 20.20 0.49 -8.08
N LYS A 6 19.93 0.98 -6.86
CA LYS A 6 20.78 0.71 -5.69
C LYS A 6 20.76 -0.77 -5.30
N ARG A 7 19.59 -1.41 -5.31
CA ARG A 7 19.47 -2.85 -5.04
C ARG A 7 20.16 -3.69 -6.10
N ASP A 8 19.99 -3.33 -7.37
CA ASP A 8 20.63 -3.99 -8.50
C ASP A 8 22.17 -3.90 -8.40
N PHE A 9 22.69 -2.71 -8.10
CA PHE A 9 24.11 -2.53 -7.81
C PHE A 9 24.61 -3.43 -6.67
N VAL A 10 23.89 -3.49 -5.54
CA VAL A 10 24.28 -4.36 -4.41
C VAL A 10 24.26 -5.84 -4.83
N ALA A 11 23.26 -6.27 -5.61
CA ALA A 11 23.19 -7.65 -6.10
C ALA A 11 24.35 -7.99 -7.04
N GLN A 12 24.69 -7.08 -7.96
CA GLN A 12 25.83 -7.24 -8.87
C GLN A 12 27.16 -7.28 -8.10
N MET A 13 27.32 -6.42 -7.09
CA MET A 13 28.51 -6.42 -6.23
C MET A 13 28.67 -7.73 -5.44
N ILE A 14 27.58 -8.25 -4.86
CA ILE A 14 27.60 -9.55 -4.17
C ILE A 14 28.05 -10.64 -5.15
N SER A 15 27.40 -10.72 -6.32
CA SER A 15 27.67 -11.75 -7.33
C SER A 15 29.11 -11.69 -7.85
N LEU A 16 29.62 -10.49 -8.10
CA LEU A 16 31.00 -10.28 -8.56
C LEU A 16 32.02 -10.71 -7.50
N VAL A 17 31.81 -10.32 -6.24
CA VAL A 17 32.74 -10.62 -5.15
C VAL A 17 32.71 -12.12 -4.78
N GLU A 18 31.57 -12.79 -4.95
CA GLU A 18 31.48 -14.26 -4.85
C GLU A 18 32.24 -14.95 -5.99
N ALA A 19 32.08 -14.48 -7.23
CA ALA A 19 32.77 -15.05 -8.38
C ALA A 19 34.30 -14.90 -8.31
N GLU A 20 34.78 -13.79 -7.75
CA GLU A 20 36.21 -13.45 -7.68
C GLU A 20 36.85 -13.75 -6.31
N GLN A 21 36.17 -14.54 -5.46
CA GLN A 21 36.59 -14.78 -4.07
C GLN A 21 38.02 -15.34 -3.96
N ASP A 22 38.41 -16.25 -4.85
CA ASP A 22 39.75 -16.85 -4.86
C ASP A 22 40.83 -15.82 -5.22
N ALA A 23 40.57 -14.97 -6.22
CA ALA A 23 41.49 -13.92 -6.64
C ALA A 23 41.67 -12.87 -5.54
N LEU A 24 40.59 -12.53 -4.84
CA LEU A 24 40.60 -11.61 -3.71
C LEU A 24 41.37 -12.18 -2.51
N THR A 25 41.15 -13.45 -2.19
CA THR A 25 41.84 -14.16 -1.10
C THR A 25 43.33 -14.29 -1.40
N ALA A 26 43.71 -14.58 -2.65
CA ALA A 26 45.10 -14.60 -3.10
C ALA A 26 45.81 -13.23 -2.97
N LYS A 27 45.05 -12.13 -2.95
CA LYS A 27 45.55 -10.78 -2.68
C LYS A 27 45.50 -10.39 -1.20
N GLY A 28 45.13 -11.32 -0.31
CA GLY A 28 45.05 -11.10 1.13
C GLY A 28 43.76 -10.44 1.61
N PHE A 29 42.73 -10.33 0.76
CA PHE A 29 41.42 -9.83 1.14
C PHE A 29 40.43 -10.98 1.30
N ASN A 30 39.88 -11.17 2.51
CA ASN A 30 38.81 -12.12 2.75
C ASN A 30 37.44 -11.38 2.71
N PRO A 31 36.61 -11.60 1.67
CA PRO A 31 35.34 -10.89 1.52
C PRO A 31 34.18 -11.45 2.36
N THR A 32 34.35 -12.60 3.03
CA THR A 32 33.25 -13.40 3.58
C THR A 32 32.31 -12.60 4.49
N GLU A 33 32.83 -11.95 5.54
CA GLU A 33 32.00 -11.18 6.49
C GLU A 33 31.28 -10.00 5.81
N ARG A 34 31.91 -9.39 4.81
CA ARG A 34 31.32 -8.27 4.06
C ARG A 34 30.23 -8.75 3.13
N LEU A 35 30.41 -9.89 2.46
CA LEU A 35 29.38 -10.52 1.65
C LEU A 35 28.17 -10.89 2.50
N ASP A 36 28.39 -11.52 3.66
CA ASP A 36 27.30 -11.90 4.56
C ASP A 36 26.52 -10.68 5.03
N THR A 37 27.24 -9.62 5.42
CA THR A 37 26.62 -8.33 5.80
C THR A 37 25.80 -7.74 4.66
N LEU A 38 26.32 -7.76 3.42
CA LEU A 38 25.62 -7.22 2.25
C LEU A 38 24.37 -8.03 1.92
N LYS A 39 24.44 -9.36 1.98
CA LYS A 39 23.29 -10.26 1.77
C LYS A 39 22.19 -10.01 2.79
N VAL A 40 22.54 -9.92 4.08
CA VAL A 40 21.58 -9.62 5.15
C VAL A 40 20.92 -8.26 4.93
N LYS A 41 21.70 -7.22 4.62
CA LYS A 41 21.16 -5.87 4.37
C LYS A 41 20.26 -5.82 3.14
N LYS A 42 20.64 -6.52 2.06
CA LYS A 42 19.82 -6.62 0.85
C LYS A 42 18.49 -7.31 1.16
N GLN A 43 18.53 -8.44 1.85
CA GLN A 43 17.32 -9.17 2.23
C GLN A 43 16.39 -8.34 3.12
N ALA A 44 16.94 -7.61 4.09
CA ALA A 44 16.15 -6.71 4.93
C ALA A 44 15.48 -5.60 4.11
N ALA A 45 16.20 -5.03 3.15
CA ALA A 45 15.65 -4.02 2.24
C ALA A 45 14.52 -4.58 1.36
N ASP A 46 14.71 -5.75 0.77
CA ASP A 46 13.70 -6.43 -0.07
C ASP A 46 12.44 -6.78 0.73
N SER A 47 12.61 -7.28 1.96
CA SER A 47 11.50 -7.58 2.87
C SER A 47 10.73 -6.33 3.27
N THR A 48 11.42 -5.22 3.52
CA THR A 48 10.78 -3.95 3.90
C THR A 48 9.99 -3.35 2.75
N GLU A 49 10.51 -3.43 1.52
CA GLU A 49 9.78 -2.99 0.33
C GLU A 49 8.54 -3.85 0.08
N THR A 50 8.65 -5.17 0.24
CA THR A 50 7.50 -6.07 0.11
C THR A 50 6.41 -5.68 1.11
N ALA A 51 6.77 -5.46 2.39
CA ALA A 51 5.85 -4.99 3.41
C ALA A 51 5.22 -3.62 3.08
N GLN A 52 5.98 -2.71 2.47
CA GLN A 52 5.47 -1.42 2.01
C GLN A 52 4.43 -1.59 0.90
N GLN A 53 4.67 -2.48 -0.07
CA GLN A 53 3.73 -2.76 -1.15
C GLN A 53 2.44 -3.40 -0.62
N GLU A 54 2.55 -4.35 0.29
CA GLU A 54 1.39 -4.96 0.96
C GLU A 54 0.59 -3.92 1.76
N ALA A 55 1.26 -3.02 2.49
CA ALA A 55 0.59 -1.95 3.23
C ALA A 55 -0.14 -0.98 2.29
N ALA A 56 0.45 -0.66 1.13
CA ALA A 56 -0.19 0.17 0.11
C ALA A 56 -1.43 -0.51 -0.48
N ALA A 57 -1.35 -1.81 -0.77
CA ALA A 57 -2.50 -2.59 -1.25
C ALA A 57 -3.64 -2.61 -0.21
N LYS A 58 -3.33 -2.90 1.05
CA LYS A 58 -4.32 -2.87 2.16
C LYS A 58 -4.96 -1.49 2.33
N ALA A 59 -4.20 -0.42 2.17
CA ALA A 59 -4.73 0.94 2.24
C ALA A 59 -5.71 1.23 1.09
N GLN A 60 -5.43 0.74 -0.12
CA GLN A 60 -6.33 0.85 -1.26
C GLN A 60 -7.62 0.04 -1.04
N GLU A 61 -7.50 -1.19 -0.57
CA GLU A 61 -8.65 -2.04 -0.21
C GLU A 61 -9.53 -1.38 0.83
N ALA A 62 -8.95 -0.89 1.93
CA ALA A 62 -9.68 -0.19 2.99
C ALA A 62 -10.37 1.09 2.47
N THR A 63 -9.75 1.80 1.53
CA THR A 63 -10.36 2.97 0.89
C THR A 63 -11.56 2.57 0.02
N ALA A 64 -11.44 1.48 -0.74
CA ALA A 64 -12.54 0.97 -1.56
C ALA A 64 -13.71 0.51 -0.68
N GLU A 65 -13.44 -0.22 0.39
CA GLU A 65 -14.45 -0.67 1.35
C GLU A 65 -15.15 0.51 2.04
N ALA A 66 -14.40 1.52 2.49
CA ALA A 66 -14.97 2.72 3.10
C ALA A 66 -15.88 3.48 2.12
N ASN A 67 -15.46 3.61 0.85
CA ASN A 67 -16.27 4.27 -0.17
C ASN A 67 -17.54 3.49 -0.50
N GLN A 68 -17.45 2.15 -0.56
CA GLN A 68 -18.61 1.29 -0.77
C GLN A 68 -19.60 1.40 0.40
N ALA A 69 -19.11 1.31 1.64
CA ALA A 69 -19.94 1.47 2.83
C ALA A 69 -20.63 2.84 2.88
N LEU A 70 -19.93 3.91 2.46
CA LEU A 70 -20.50 5.24 2.37
C LEU A 70 -21.58 5.33 1.27
N ALA A 71 -21.37 4.69 0.13
CA ALA A 71 -22.36 4.63 -0.96
C ALA A 71 -23.62 3.88 -0.53
N ASP A 72 -23.47 2.75 0.17
CA ASP A 72 -24.58 1.97 0.70
C ASP A 72 -25.34 2.78 1.77
N ALA A 73 -24.62 3.41 2.71
CA ALA A 73 -25.24 4.29 3.70
C ALA A 73 -25.98 5.48 3.07
N TYR A 74 -25.46 6.07 1.99
CA TYR A 74 -26.13 7.13 1.26
C TYR A 74 -27.41 6.62 0.58
N LYS A 75 -27.35 5.44 -0.03
CA LYS A 75 -28.52 4.81 -0.65
C LYS A 75 -29.60 4.53 0.37
N ASP A 76 -29.25 3.92 1.50
CA ASP A 76 -30.19 3.65 2.59
C ASP A 76 -30.81 4.94 3.17
N ALA A 77 -29.99 5.99 3.33
CA ALA A 77 -30.49 7.31 3.74
C ALA A 77 -31.45 7.91 2.70
N SER A 78 -31.17 7.69 1.41
CA SER A 78 -32.08 8.11 0.34
C SER A 78 -33.39 7.34 0.40
N ASP A 79 -33.35 6.01 0.47
CA ASP A 79 -34.55 5.15 0.54
C ASP A 79 -35.42 5.52 1.76
N CYS A 80 -34.79 5.77 2.90
CA CYS A 80 -35.48 6.26 4.11
C CYS A 80 -36.19 7.61 3.88
N ALA A 81 -35.51 8.57 3.26
CA ALA A 81 -36.13 9.86 2.96
C ALA A 81 -37.26 9.76 1.93
N ASP A 82 -37.22 8.79 1.00
CA ASP A 82 -38.33 8.52 0.08
C ASP A 82 -39.52 7.88 0.81
N LEU A 83 -39.28 6.95 1.72
CA LEU A 83 -40.32 6.35 2.58
C LEU A 83 -41.03 7.41 3.44
N ILE A 84 -40.27 8.29 4.11
CA ILE A 84 -40.83 9.37 4.93
C ILE A 84 -41.65 10.34 4.05
N SER A 85 -41.17 10.63 2.83
CA SER A 85 -41.88 11.49 1.88
C SER A 85 -43.18 10.86 1.38
N GLY A 86 -43.20 9.55 1.15
CA GLY A 86 -44.40 8.79 0.78
C GLY A 86 -45.44 8.77 1.91
N LEU A 87 -45.00 8.63 3.16
CA LEU A 87 -45.87 8.57 4.33
C LEU A 87 -46.49 9.93 4.69
N LEU A 88 -45.68 10.99 4.72
CA LEU A 88 -46.09 12.30 5.24
C LEU A 88 -46.63 13.26 4.16
N GLY A 89 -46.42 12.93 2.90
CA GLY A 89 -46.77 13.80 1.77
C GLY A 89 -45.75 14.92 1.53
N LYS A 90 -45.75 15.42 0.29
CA LYS A 90 -44.72 16.34 -0.23
C LYS A 90 -44.69 17.71 0.44
N ASP A 91 -45.78 18.14 1.05
CA ASP A 91 -45.93 19.46 1.66
C ASP A 91 -45.61 19.49 3.16
N ASN A 92 -45.28 18.34 3.75
CA ASN A 92 -44.87 18.26 5.14
C ASN A 92 -43.55 19.01 5.38
N GLU A 93 -43.49 19.83 6.45
CA GLU A 93 -42.30 20.62 6.79
C GLU A 93 -41.04 19.77 7.03
N LEU A 94 -41.18 18.53 7.53
CA LEU A 94 -40.07 17.59 7.67
C LEU A 94 -39.50 17.18 6.30
N VAL A 95 -40.39 16.88 5.34
CA VAL A 95 -40.00 16.51 3.97
C VAL A 95 -39.32 17.68 3.26
N LYS A 96 -39.82 18.91 3.44
CA LYS A 96 -39.17 20.12 2.91
C LYS A 96 -37.77 20.35 3.48
N LYS A 97 -37.53 20.00 4.76
CA LYS A 97 -36.19 20.06 5.37
C LYS A 97 -35.25 18.99 4.81
N MET A 98 -35.70 17.74 4.71
CA MET A 98 -34.88 16.63 4.17
C MET A 98 -34.44 16.86 2.72
N ARG A 99 -35.28 17.47 1.89
CA ARG A 99 -34.91 17.85 0.51
C ARG A 99 -33.68 18.77 0.45
N LYS A 100 -33.40 19.54 1.50
CA LYS A 100 -32.22 20.41 1.55
C LYS A 100 -30.92 19.63 1.83
N PHE A 101 -31.01 18.39 2.33
CA PHE A 101 -29.85 17.53 2.60
C PHE A 101 -29.35 16.81 1.35
N ARG A 102 -30.23 16.53 0.39
CA ARG A 102 -29.87 16.04 -0.95
C ARG A 102 -29.50 17.24 -1.84
N LYS A 103 -28.27 17.71 -1.75
CA LYS A 103 -27.70 18.70 -2.68
C LYS A 103 -26.51 18.13 -3.40
#